data_AF-A0A9W7E3P4-F1
#
_entry.id   AF-A0A9W7E3P4-F1
#
_cell.length_a   1.000
_cell.length_b   1.000
_cell.length_c   1.000
_cell.angle_alpha   90.00
_cell.angle_beta   90.00
_cell.angle_gamma   90.00
#
_symmetry.space_group_name_H-M   'P 1'
#
loop_
_entity.id
_entity.type
_entity.pdbx_description
1 polymer ?
#
loop_
_entity_poly.entity_id
_entity_poly.type
_entity_poly.pdbx_seq_one_letter_code
_entity_poly.pdbx_strand_id
1 'polypeptide(L)'
;MLSEDYAYASDGSSTQHKSNLVRRGFPGSEFRKEFFYGCGDSPGRADRYGQRIRVENADCMGYDARPENSGAPAYKQWPIYIGVVSESDSTSCYGIYYDTSSRGTVDFGTTVSAYRGFHRTATFASPSLEYYIVLGSTPAEVSNGIALLIGTPAMPAAWSVRGYNASSMLYADTEDIKGAIKS
;
A
#
# COMPACT_ATOMS: atom_id res chain seq x y z
N MET A 1 40.55 -16.38 7.36
CA MET A 1 41.92 -16.02 6.96
C MET A 1 42.01 -16.28 5.46
N LEU A 2 42.11 -15.19 4.68
CA LEU A 2 42.60 -15.08 3.28
C LEU A 2 41.74 -15.81 2.21
N SER A 3 40.95 -15.11 1.39
CA SER A 3 41.31 -14.34 0.17
C SER A 3 42.08 -15.17 -0.86
N GLU A 4 41.39 -15.61 -1.92
CA GLU A 4 42.03 -15.79 -3.23
C GLU A 4 41.08 -15.34 -4.34
N ASP A 5 41.64 -14.47 -5.16
CA ASP A 5 41.10 -13.82 -6.33
C ASP A 5 40.91 -14.81 -7.49
N TYR A 6 39.87 -14.59 -8.29
CA TYR A 6 39.85 -15.05 -9.68
C TYR A 6 39.50 -13.88 -10.60
N ALA A 7 40.52 -13.37 -11.26
CA ALA A 7 40.41 -12.47 -12.41
C ALA A 7 41.27 -13.03 -13.55
N TYR A 8 40.69 -13.16 -14.73
CA TYR A 8 41.35 -13.17 -16.06
C TYR A 8 40.20 -13.11 -17.10
N ALA A 9 40.29 -12.48 -18.26
CA ALA A 9 41.22 -11.54 -18.87
C ALA A 9 40.41 -10.84 -19.98
N SER A 10 40.72 -9.59 -20.30
CA SER A 10 40.14 -8.90 -21.45
C SER A 10 40.80 -9.35 -22.74
N ASP A 11 40.07 -10.07 -23.60
CA ASP A 11 40.40 -10.20 -25.01
C ASP A 11 39.38 -9.44 -25.87
N GLY A 12 39.88 -8.42 -26.56
CA GLY A 12 39.11 -7.67 -27.54
C GLY A 12 38.89 -8.53 -28.78
N SER A 13 37.70 -9.11 -28.90
CA SER A 13 36.91 -9.25 -30.14
C SER A 13 35.91 -10.40 -30.00
N SER A 14 34.71 -10.11 -29.50
CA SER A 14 33.58 -11.00 -29.77
C SER A 14 32.26 -10.23 -29.67
N THR A 15 31.56 -10.27 -30.79
CA THR A 15 30.11 -10.17 -31.02
C THR A 15 29.28 -9.70 -29.82
N GLN A 16 28.67 -8.52 -29.94
CA GLN A 16 27.62 -8.06 -29.04
C GLN A 16 26.44 -9.04 -29.06
N HIS A 17 26.49 -10.07 -28.22
CA HIS A 17 25.29 -10.75 -27.77
C HIS A 17 24.57 -9.79 -26.82
N LYS A 18 23.59 -9.06 -27.35
CA LYS A 18 22.58 -8.37 -26.54
C LYS A 18 21.82 -9.45 -25.77
N SER A 19 22.31 -9.82 -24.60
CA SER A 19 21.54 -10.59 -23.64
C SER A 19 20.35 -9.72 -23.24
N ASN A 20 19.16 -10.16 -23.61
CA ASN A 20 17.90 -9.61 -23.11
C ASN A 20 17.75 -10.03 -21.64
N LEU A 21 18.66 -9.57 -20.78
CA LEU A 21 18.53 -9.73 -19.34
C LEU A 21 17.42 -8.75 -18.92
N VAL A 22 16.20 -9.27 -18.77
CA VAL A 22 15.11 -8.55 -18.13
C VAL A 22 15.57 -8.25 -16.71
N ARG A 23 16.11 -7.04 -16.51
CA ARG A 23 16.61 -6.56 -15.23
C ARG A 23 15.40 -6.35 -14.32
N ARG A 24 14.94 -7.43 -13.70
CA ARG A 24 13.82 -7.40 -12.75
C ARG A 24 14.19 -6.41 -11.64
N GLY A 25 13.35 -5.39 -11.49
CA GLY A 25 13.65 -4.22 -10.70
C GLY A 25 13.98 -4.55 -9.25
N PHE A 26 15.21 -4.24 -8.85
CA PHE A 26 15.57 -4.09 -7.44
C PHE A 26 14.82 -2.89 -6.85
N PRO A 27 14.64 -2.82 -5.52
CA PRO A 27 14.15 -1.61 -4.88
C PRO A 27 15.01 -0.41 -5.28
N GLY A 28 14.42 0.51 -6.08
CA GLY A 28 15.12 1.68 -6.63
C GLY A 28 15.50 1.60 -8.12
N SER A 29 15.10 0.57 -8.88
CA SER A 29 15.35 0.53 -10.32
C SER A 29 14.48 1.56 -11.08
N GLU A 30 15.09 2.32 -11.98
CA GLU A 30 14.45 3.32 -12.87
C GLU A 30 13.31 2.79 -13.76
N PHE A 31 13.21 1.46 -13.95
CA PHE A 31 12.22 0.80 -14.81
C PHE A 31 11.20 -0.01 -14.01
N ARG A 32 10.63 0.58 -12.96
CA ARG A 32 9.56 -0.06 -12.21
C ARG A 32 8.25 0.02 -12.99
N LYS A 33 7.65 -1.14 -13.24
CA LYS A 33 6.36 -1.27 -13.93
C LYS A 33 5.16 -1.42 -13.00
N GLU A 34 5.34 -1.76 -11.73
CA GLU A 34 4.24 -1.99 -10.78
C GLU A 34 4.24 -1.01 -9.61
N PHE A 35 3.07 -0.47 -9.28
CA PHE A 35 2.83 0.45 -8.16
C PHE A 35 1.72 -0.11 -7.28
N PHE A 36 1.80 0.10 -5.96
CA PHE A 36 0.82 -0.44 -5.02
C PHE A 36 0.17 0.67 -4.20
N TYR A 37 -1.15 0.67 -4.11
CA TYR A 37 -1.92 1.68 -3.39
C TYR A 37 -2.96 1.03 -2.46
N GLY A 38 -3.38 1.76 -1.42
CA GLY A 38 -4.41 1.31 -0.48
C GLY A 38 -3.86 0.98 0.90
N CYS A 39 -4.36 -0.10 1.48
CA CYS A 39 -4.17 -0.54 2.87
C CYS A 39 -4.86 0.33 3.95
N GLY A 40 -5.84 1.15 3.56
CA GLY A 40 -6.54 2.03 4.49
C GLY A 40 -5.69 3.25 4.86
N ASP A 41 -5.64 3.60 6.14
CA ASP A 41 -4.96 4.78 6.66
C ASP A 41 -3.49 4.55 7.05
N SER A 42 -2.87 3.47 6.57
CA SER A 42 -1.47 3.16 6.93
C SER A 42 -0.51 4.30 6.53
N PRO A 43 0.41 4.69 7.41
CA PRO A 43 1.33 5.81 7.19
C PRO A 43 2.38 5.56 6.09
N GLY A 44 3.18 6.57 5.80
CA GLY A 44 4.25 6.52 4.83
C GLY A 44 3.83 6.90 3.41
N ARG A 45 4.62 6.48 2.42
CA ARG A 45 4.39 6.80 1.00
C ARG A 45 3.09 6.19 0.49
N ALA A 46 2.42 6.92 -0.42
CA ALA A 46 1.22 6.43 -1.10
C ALA A 46 1.49 5.17 -1.92
N ASP A 47 2.61 5.14 -2.63
CA ASP A 47 3.12 3.92 -3.26
C ASP A 47 3.76 3.03 -2.20
N ARG A 48 3.13 1.88 -1.96
CA ARG A 48 3.51 0.92 -0.93
C ARG A 48 4.70 0.06 -1.29
N TYR A 49 5.25 0.17 -2.50
CA TYR A 49 6.39 -0.62 -2.91
C TYR A 49 7.55 -0.55 -1.91
N GLY A 50 8.08 -1.71 -1.53
CA GLY A 50 9.17 -1.83 -0.57
C GLY A 50 8.78 -1.50 0.88
N GLN A 51 7.49 -1.28 1.14
CA GLN A 51 6.95 -1.10 2.48
C GLN A 51 6.30 -2.39 2.98
N ARG A 52 6.34 -2.56 4.29
CA ARG A 52 5.59 -3.59 5.00
C ARG A 52 4.54 -2.92 5.85
N ILE A 53 3.28 -3.25 5.61
CA ILE A 53 2.12 -2.66 6.25
C ILE A 53 1.55 -3.66 7.25
N ARG A 54 1.34 -3.22 8.49
CA ARG A 54 0.63 -4.00 9.51
C ARG A 54 -0.86 -3.70 9.42
N VAL A 55 -1.64 -4.74 9.14
CA VAL A 55 -3.10 -4.68 9.17
C VAL A 55 -3.55 -4.98 10.60
N GLU A 56 -3.53 -3.95 11.43
CA GLU A 56 -3.96 -3.98 12.83
C GLU A 56 -4.50 -2.61 13.23
N ASN A 57 -5.59 -2.59 14.00
CA ASN A 57 -6.18 -1.36 14.49
C ASN A 57 -5.49 -0.93 15.78
N ALA A 58 -5.10 0.33 15.87
CA ALA A 58 -4.51 0.91 17.07
C ALA A 58 -5.05 2.31 17.35
N ASP A 59 -5.09 2.68 18.62
CA ASP A 59 -5.29 4.06 19.03
C ASP A 59 -3.98 4.84 18.82
N CYS A 60 -3.89 5.53 17.69
CA CYS A 60 -2.67 6.19 17.22
C CYS A 60 -2.75 7.72 17.35
N MET A 61 -3.09 8.21 18.54
CA MET A 61 -3.06 9.65 18.82
C MET A 61 -1.65 10.21 18.56
N GLY A 62 -1.55 11.27 17.75
CA GLY A 62 -0.27 11.85 17.37
C GLY A 62 0.54 11.00 16.38
N TYR A 63 -0.14 10.23 15.52
CA TYR A 63 0.50 9.34 14.55
C TYR A 63 1.56 10.05 13.71
N ASP A 64 2.59 9.28 13.34
CA ASP A 64 3.71 9.75 12.55
C ASP A 64 3.63 9.21 11.12
N ALA A 65 3.38 10.11 10.17
CA ALA A 65 3.21 9.77 8.76
C ALA A 65 4.52 9.57 7.99
N ARG A 66 5.68 9.76 8.63
CA ARG A 66 6.96 9.71 7.94
C ARG A 66 7.22 8.34 7.29
N PRO A 67 7.94 8.29 6.14
CA PRO A 67 8.16 7.05 5.40
C PRO A 67 8.77 5.92 6.22
N GLU A 68 9.65 6.23 7.17
CA GLU A 68 10.25 5.26 8.10
C GLU A 68 9.22 4.52 8.97
N ASN A 69 8.05 5.12 9.18
CA ASN A 69 7.01 4.61 10.05
C ASN A 69 5.85 3.94 9.30
N SER A 70 6.03 3.59 8.02
CA SER A 70 4.96 3.02 7.17
C SER A 70 4.31 1.75 7.70
N GLY A 71 4.99 1.03 8.60
CA GLY A 71 4.47 -0.17 9.24
C GLY A 71 3.66 0.07 10.51
N ALA A 72 3.52 1.31 10.99
CA ALA A 72 2.77 1.58 12.20
C ALA A 72 1.25 1.36 11.96
N PRO A 73 0.55 0.67 12.88
CA PRO A 73 -0.89 0.48 12.79
C PRO A 73 -1.63 1.81 12.93
N ALA A 74 -2.76 1.94 12.26
CA ALA A 74 -3.62 3.12 12.34
C ALA A 74 -5.09 2.73 12.63
N TYR A 75 -6.02 3.68 12.60
CA TYR A 75 -7.38 3.47 13.08
C TYR A 75 -8.22 2.61 12.13
N LYS A 76 -8.02 2.75 10.82
CA LYS A 76 -8.83 2.13 9.76
C LYS A 76 -7.95 1.34 8.80
N GLN A 77 -7.52 0.16 9.24
CA GLN A 77 -6.82 -0.76 8.36
C GLN A 77 -7.80 -1.53 7.49
N TRP A 78 -7.65 -1.39 6.18
CA TRP A 78 -8.44 -2.11 5.19
C TRP A 78 -7.51 -3.06 4.46
N PRO A 79 -7.69 -4.40 4.54
CA PRO A 79 -6.85 -5.38 3.87
C PRO A 79 -7.16 -5.46 2.37
N ILE A 80 -7.12 -4.30 1.72
CA ILE A 80 -7.39 -4.05 0.31
C ILE A 80 -6.20 -3.28 -0.25
N TYR A 81 -5.67 -3.71 -1.39
CA TYR A 81 -4.73 -2.91 -2.15
C TYR A 81 -4.98 -3.03 -3.65
N ILE A 82 -4.57 -2.01 -4.39
CA ILE A 82 -4.64 -1.94 -5.85
C ILE A 82 -3.22 -1.93 -6.39
N GLY A 83 -2.91 -2.89 -7.25
CA GLY A 83 -1.70 -2.90 -8.07
C GLY A 83 -1.98 -2.24 -9.42
N VAL A 84 -1.14 -1.28 -9.80
CA VAL A 84 -1.15 -0.64 -11.12
C VAL A 84 0.10 -1.05 -11.86
N VAL A 85 -0.09 -1.73 -12.98
CA VAL A 85 0.98 -2.22 -13.86
C VAL A 85 1.03 -1.33 -15.10
N SER A 86 2.09 -0.53 -15.22
CA SER A 86 2.38 0.30 -16.39
C SER A 86 3.38 -0.42 -17.28
N GLU A 87 2.94 -0.78 -18.49
CA GLU A 87 3.80 -1.23 -19.58
C GLU A 87 4.04 -0.09 -20.57
N SER A 88 4.86 -0.31 -21.61
CA SER A 88 5.24 0.75 -22.56
C SER A 88 4.05 1.38 -23.26
N ASP A 89 3.00 0.59 -23.52
CA ASP A 89 1.86 0.99 -24.35
C ASP A 89 0.50 0.71 -23.69
N SER A 90 0.50 0.22 -22.44
CA SER A 90 -0.74 -0.14 -21.75
C SER A 90 -0.62 0.00 -20.23
N THR A 91 -1.75 0.21 -19.57
CA THR A 91 -1.87 0.15 -18.11
C THR A 91 -2.92 -0.89 -17.75
N SER A 92 -2.55 -1.79 -16.85
CA SER A 92 -3.45 -2.80 -16.29
C SER A 92 -3.53 -2.61 -14.78
N CYS A 93 -4.71 -2.78 -14.20
CA CYS A 93 -4.94 -2.65 -12.77
C CYS A 93 -5.55 -3.92 -12.20
N TYR A 94 -5.19 -4.23 -10.96
CA TYR A 94 -5.84 -5.29 -10.21
C TYR A 94 -6.00 -4.86 -8.75
N GLY A 95 -7.04 -5.35 -8.10
CA GLY A 95 -7.30 -5.17 -6.68
C GLY A 95 -7.29 -6.51 -5.99
N ILE A 96 -6.70 -6.58 -4.80
CA ILE A 96 -6.80 -7.74 -3.93
C ILE A 96 -7.50 -7.30 -2.66
N TYR A 97 -8.58 -8.01 -2.31
CA TYR A 97 -9.28 -7.89 -1.03
C TYR A 97 -9.09 -9.19 -0.27
N TYR A 98 -8.52 -9.13 0.94
CA TYR A 98 -8.48 -10.28 1.85
C TYR A 98 -9.67 -10.19 2.79
N ASP A 99 -10.55 -11.18 2.75
CA ASP A 99 -11.76 -11.22 3.55
C ASP A 99 -11.44 -11.78 4.94
N THR A 100 -10.82 -10.92 5.75
CA THR A 100 -10.44 -11.28 7.11
C THR A 100 -10.41 -10.06 8.02
N SER A 101 -10.89 -10.24 9.24
CA SER A 101 -10.75 -9.27 10.33
C SER A 101 -9.54 -9.55 11.23
N SER A 102 -8.79 -10.61 10.92
CA SER A 102 -7.63 -11.01 11.73
C SER A 102 -6.45 -10.06 11.50
N ARG A 103 -5.60 -9.95 12.52
CA ARG A 103 -4.36 -9.19 12.41
C ARG A 103 -3.47 -9.81 11.36
N GLY A 104 -2.81 -8.96 10.58
CA GLY A 104 -1.96 -9.43 9.52
C GLY A 104 -0.89 -8.44 9.12
N THR A 105 -0.15 -8.82 8.09
CA THR A 105 0.91 -8.00 7.51
C THR A 105 0.93 -8.23 6.01
N VAL A 106 0.98 -7.14 5.25
CA VAL A 106 1.16 -7.15 3.81
C VAL A 106 2.52 -6.55 3.49
N ASP A 107 3.37 -7.34 2.86
CA ASP A 107 4.73 -6.98 2.45
C ASP A 107 4.77 -6.76 0.94
N PHE A 108 5.14 -5.55 0.53
CA PHE A 108 5.25 -5.14 -0.87
C PHE A 108 6.69 -5.19 -1.40
N GLY A 109 7.48 -6.15 -0.91
CA GLY A 109 8.85 -6.39 -1.33
C GLY A 109 9.91 -5.75 -0.44
N THR A 110 9.60 -5.52 0.84
CA THR A 110 10.58 -5.24 1.88
C THR A 110 11.43 -6.48 2.18
N THR A 111 10.81 -7.67 2.18
CA THR A 111 11.55 -8.92 2.42
C THR A 111 12.46 -9.25 1.25
N VAL A 112 13.77 -9.26 1.48
CA VAL A 112 14.76 -9.72 0.51
C VAL A 112 14.88 -11.24 0.60
N SER A 113 14.65 -11.94 -0.51
CA SER A 113 14.86 -13.38 -0.62
C SER A 113 15.91 -13.67 -1.69
N ALA A 114 16.98 -14.38 -1.32
CA ALA A 114 18.02 -14.80 -2.26
C ALA A 114 17.50 -15.73 -3.36
N TYR A 115 16.39 -16.45 -3.12
CA TYR A 115 15.85 -17.45 -4.04
C TYR A 115 14.64 -16.97 -4.84
N ARG A 116 13.82 -16.07 -4.29
CA ARG A 116 12.55 -15.63 -4.91
C ARG A 116 12.63 -14.26 -5.57
N GLY A 117 13.70 -13.50 -5.35
CA GLY A 117 13.79 -12.12 -5.81
C GLY A 117 12.68 -11.25 -5.21
N PHE A 118 12.22 -10.24 -5.97
CA PHE A 118 11.09 -9.41 -5.58
C PHE A 118 9.81 -10.25 -5.50
N HIS A 119 9.19 -10.26 -4.33
CA HIS A 119 7.93 -10.95 -4.08
C HIS A 119 7.08 -10.14 -3.10
N ARG A 120 5.78 -10.41 -3.13
CA ARG A 120 4.81 -9.88 -2.18
C ARG A 120 4.34 -11.01 -1.28
N THR A 121 4.10 -10.71 -0.02
CA THR A 121 3.59 -11.68 0.94
C THR A 121 2.47 -11.04 1.75
N ALA A 122 1.37 -11.75 1.93
CA ALA A 122 0.35 -11.38 2.88
C ALA A 122 0.21 -12.51 3.89
N THR A 123 0.33 -12.18 5.17
CA THR A 123 0.23 -13.13 6.27
C THR A 123 -0.85 -12.63 7.21
N PHE A 124 -1.79 -13.50 7.56
CA PHE A 124 -2.87 -13.20 8.48
C PHE A 124 -2.90 -14.25 9.58
N ALA A 125 -3.33 -13.87 10.78
CA ALA A 125 -3.46 -14.78 11.91
C ALA A 125 -4.67 -15.74 11.79
N SER A 126 -5.49 -15.58 10.75
CA SER A 126 -6.63 -16.45 10.46
C SER A 126 -6.20 -17.87 10.05
N PRO A 127 -6.92 -18.92 10.49
CA PRO A 127 -6.65 -20.30 10.08
C PRO A 127 -7.00 -20.58 8.62
N SER A 128 -7.92 -19.82 8.03
CA SER A 128 -8.26 -19.85 6.60
C SER A 128 -8.01 -18.49 5.96
N LEU A 129 -7.68 -18.52 4.67
CA LEU A 129 -7.46 -17.31 3.87
C LEU A 129 -8.43 -17.30 2.69
N GLU A 130 -9.39 -16.38 2.75
CA GLU A 130 -10.30 -16.07 1.66
C GLU A 130 -9.92 -14.71 1.07
N TYR A 131 -9.81 -14.63 -0.25
CA TYR A 131 -9.44 -13.39 -0.91
C TYR A 131 -10.03 -13.33 -2.32
N TYR A 132 -10.28 -12.10 -2.76
CA TYR A 132 -10.91 -11.78 -4.02
C TYR A 132 -9.96 -10.95 -4.87
N ILE A 133 -9.91 -11.23 -6.17
CA ILE A 133 -9.15 -10.46 -7.14
C ILE A 133 -10.13 -9.77 -8.08
N VAL A 134 -10.02 -8.45 -8.17
CA VAL A 134 -10.81 -7.62 -9.08
C VAL A 134 -9.88 -7.07 -10.14
N LEU A 135 -10.20 -7.27 -11.41
CA LEU A 135 -9.39 -6.80 -12.54
C LEU A 135 -10.03 -5.57 -13.17
N GLY A 136 -9.21 -4.67 -13.71
CA GLY A 136 -9.66 -3.49 -14.44
C GLY A 136 -8.54 -2.87 -15.26
N SER A 137 -8.90 -1.96 -16.17
CA SER A 137 -7.93 -1.15 -16.92
C SER A 137 -7.52 0.10 -16.15
N THR A 138 -8.37 0.57 -15.23
CA THR A 138 -8.09 1.74 -14.38
C THR A 138 -8.25 1.43 -12.88
N PRO A 139 -7.58 2.19 -11.99
CA PRO A 139 -7.78 2.04 -10.55
C PRO A 139 -9.22 2.33 -10.10
N ALA A 140 -9.92 3.20 -10.82
CA ALA A 140 -11.32 3.53 -10.56
C ALA A 140 -12.26 2.34 -10.83
N GLU A 141 -12.05 1.61 -11.92
CA GLU A 141 -12.82 0.38 -12.22
C GLU A 141 -12.61 -0.68 -11.17
N VAL A 142 -11.36 -0.90 -10.75
CA VAL A 142 -11.02 -1.84 -9.67
C VAL A 142 -11.69 -1.41 -8.36
N SER A 143 -11.62 -0.12 -8.01
CA SER A 143 -12.25 0.40 -6.79
C SER A 143 -13.76 0.22 -6.81
N ASN A 144 -14.40 0.46 -7.96
CA ASN A 144 -15.84 0.24 -8.14
C ASN A 144 -16.20 -1.24 -8.07
N GLY A 145 -15.41 -2.12 -8.67
CA GLY A 145 -15.61 -3.57 -8.59
C GLY A 145 -15.51 -4.09 -7.15
N ILE A 146 -14.56 -3.58 -6.37
CA ILE A 146 -14.47 -3.88 -4.93
C ILE A 146 -15.70 -3.33 -4.19
N ALA A 147 -16.13 -2.10 -4.46
CA ALA A 147 -17.32 -1.53 -3.84
C ALA A 147 -18.60 -2.32 -4.14
N LEU A 148 -18.73 -2.89 -5.34
CA LEU A 148 -19.86 -3.77 -5.68
C LEU A 148 -19.81 -5.10 -4.92
N LEU A 149 -18.62 -5.58 -4.55
CA LEU A 149 -18.44 -6.80 -3.77
C LEU A 149 -18.77 -6.59 -2.29
N ILE A 150 -18.28 -5.50 -1.68
CA ILE A 150 -18.41 -5.25 -0.23
C ILE A 150 -19.58 -4.33 0.15
N GLY A 151 -20.21 -3.68 -0.83
CA GLY A 151 -21.27 -2.71 -0.64
C GLY A 151 -20.83 -1.27 -0.93
N THR A 152 -21.73 -0.50 -1.52
CA THR A 152 -21.51 0.92 -1.82
C THR A 152 -21.87 1.80 -0.63
N PRO A 153 -21.19 2.95 -0.44
CA PRO A 153 -21.49 3.85 0.67
C PRO A 153 -22.90 4.43 0.54
N ALA A 154 -23.59 4.56 1.67
CA ALA A 154 -24.87 5.25 1.73
C ALA A 154 -24.74 6.74 1.39
N MET A 155 -25.75 7.33 0.76
CA MET A 155 -25.77 8.76 0.47
C MET A 155 -25.82 9.55 1.78
N PRO A 156 -24.82 10.41 2.07
CA PRO A 156 -24.82 11.22 3.27
C PRO A 156 -25.87 12.34 3.19
N ALA A 157 -26.37 12.80 4.33
CA ALA A 157 -27.27 13.95 4.39
C ALA A 157 -26.58 15.22 3.88
N ALA A 158 -27.31 16.10 3.19
CA ALA A 158 -26.70 17.26 2.53
C ALA A 158 -25.89 18.17 3.47
N TRP A 159 -26.32 18.32 4.72
CA TRP A 159 -25.64 19.15 5.72
C TRP A 159 -24.26 18.61 6.13
N SER A 160 -24.01 17.30 6.04
CA SER A 160 -22.72 16.72 6.44
C SER A 160 -21.62 16.93 5.40
N VAL A 161 -21.99 17.15 4.13
CA VAL A 161 -21.05 17.38 3.02
C VAL A 161 -20.97 18.85 2.63
N ARG A 162 -22.07 19.61 2.78
CA ARG A 162 -22.14 21.04 2.40
C ARG A 162 -21.89 22.00 3.56
N GLY A 163 -21.97 21.51 4.79
CA GLY A 163 -21.73 22.30 5.99
C GLY A 163 -20.25 22.37 6.37
N TYR A 164 -19.92 23.34 7.20
CA TYR A 164 -18.68 23.36 7.98
C TYR A 164 -18.99 22.85 9.38
N ASN A 165 -18.14 21.95 9.89
CA ASN A 165 -18.26 21.42 11.25
C ASN A 165 -17.09 21.93 12.09
N ALA A 166 -17.41 22.70 13.13
CA ALA A 166 -16.45 23.06 14.17
C ALA A 166 -16.61 22.11 15.36
N SER A 167 -15.51 21.52 15.82
CA SER A 167 -15.47 20.74 17.04
C SER A 167 -14.25 21.13 17.87
N SER A 168 -14.41 21.07 19.19
CA SER A 168 -13.33 21.26 20.15
C SER A 168 -13.65 20.37 21.34
N MET A 169 -12.63 19.70 21.90
CA MET A 169 -12.81 18.99 23.17
C MET A 169 -13.22 19.95 24.28
N LEU A 170 -12.80 21.21 24.21
CA LEU A 170 -13.13 22.24 25.18
C LEU A 170 -14.62 22.57 25.22
N TYR A 171 -15.37 22.38 24.11
CA TYR A 171 -16.82 22.65 24.12
C TYR A 171 -17.59 21.72 25.05
N ALA A 172 -17.06 20.52 25.34
CA ALA A 172 -17.67 19.60 26.27
C ALA A 172 -17.53 20.04 27.73
N ASP A 173 -16.47 20.80 28.04
CA ASP A 173 -16.10 21.21 29.40
C ASP A 173 -16.61 22.62 29.76
N THR A 174 -17.23 23.34 28.80
CA THR A 174 -17.73 24.70 29.02
C THR A 174 -19.19 24.71 29.48
N GLU A 175 -19.48 25.48 30.53
CA GLU A 175 -20.87 25.72 30.98
C GLU A 175 -21.66 26.64 30.03
N ASP A 176 -20.98 27.49 29.25
CA ASP A 176 -21.60 28.38 28.24
C ASP A 176 -21.10 28.10 26.81
N ILE A 177 -21.71 27.10 26.19
CA ILE A 177 -21.48 26.72 24.78
C ILE A 177 -21.87 27.86 23.82
N LYS A 178 -22.88 28.68 24.15
CA LYS A 178 -23.36 29.74 23.26
C LYS A 178 -22.37 30.91 23.19
N GLY A 179 -21.69 31.20 24.29
CA GLY A 179 -20.57 32.14 24.33
C GLY A 179 -19.39 31.62 23.49
N ALA A 180 -19.02 30.35 23.67
CA ALA A 180 -17.87 29.73 22.99
C ALA A 180 -18.01 29.63 21.46
N ILE A 181 -19.24 29.54 20.94
CA ILE A 181 -19.48 29.49 19.48
C ILE A 181 -19.45 30.89 18.83
N LYS A 182 -19.64 31.96 19.61
CA LYS A 182 -19.75 33.34 19.10
C LYS A 182 -18.43 34.12 19.03
N SER A 183 -17.37 33.62 19.67
CA SER A 183 -16.01 34.22 19.67
C SER A 183 -15.23 33.84 18.43
#